data_AF-A0A1L8CVN8-F1
#
_entry.id   AF-A0A1L8CVN8-F1
#
_cell.length_a   1.000
_cell.length_b   1.000
_cell.length_c   1.000
_cell.angle_alpha   90.00
_cell.angle_beta   90.00
_cell.angle_gamma   90.00
#
_symmetry.space_group_name_H-M   'P 1'
#
loop_
_entity.id
_entity.type
_entity.pdbx_description
1 polymer ?
#
loop_
_entity_poly.entity_id
_entity_poly.type
_entity_poly.pdbx_seq_one_letter_code
_entity_poly.pdbx_strand_id
1 'polypeptide(L)'
;MGGGDIKLAAGMGAFLGFPFILETLFLAFFFGGLTGIILLVTKKKERKDLVPFGPFLIGAAFLTVFWGDEILKWYLKTFFF
;
A
#
# COMPACT_ATOMS: atom_id res chain seq x y z
N MET A 1 -9.09 3.07 10.27
CA MET A 1 -8.91 3.71 8.95
C MET A 1 -9.63 5.04 8.98
N GLY A 2 -8.92 6.15 8.78
CA GLY A 2 -9.53 7.47 8.77
C GLY A 2 -10.17 7.73 7.40
N GLY A 3 -11.27 8.49 7.35
CA GLY A 3 -11.91 8.85 6.09
C GLY A 3 -11.00 9.60 5.10
N GLY A 4 -9.86 10.15 5.58
CA GLY A 4 -8.82 10.73 4.74
C GLY A 4 -8.08 9.71 3.86
N ASP A 5 -7.77 8.53 4.39
CA ASP A 5 -7.03 7.48 3.65
C ASP A 5 -7.84 6.98 2.44
N ILE A 6 -9.17 6.90 2.61
CA ILE A 6 -10.10 6.51 1.54
C ILE A 6 -10.11 7.55 0.42
N LYS A 7 -10.09 8.84 0.76
CA LYS A 7 -10.02 9.92 -0.24
C LYS A 7 -8.68 9.93 -0.98
N LEU A 8 -7.58 9.67 -0.28
CA LEU A 8 -6.26 9.53 -0.90
C LEU A 8 -6.22 8.33 -1.85
N ALA A 9 -6.70 7.16 -1.41
CA ALA A 9 -6.80 5.97 -2.25
C ALA A 9 -7.68 6.22 -3.48
N ALA A 10 -8.81 6.91 -3.34
CA ALA A 10 -9.66 7.27 -4.46
C ALA A 10 -8.96 8.22 -5.46
N GLY A 11 -8.27 9.25 -4.97
CA GLY A 11 -7.49 10.16 -5.82
C GLY A 11 -6.34 9.45 -6.53
N MET A 12 -5.64 8.56 -5.83
CA MET A 12 -4.58 7.74 -6.42
C MET A 12 -5.14 6.74 -7.44
N GLY A 13 -6.32 6.17 -7.18
CA GLY A 13 -7.00 5.30 -8.13
C GLY A 13 -7.43 6.02 -9.39
N ALA A 14 -7.88 7.27 -9.27
CA ALA A 14 -8.18 8.12 -10.42
C ALA A 14 -6.93 8.49 -11.23
N PHE A 15 -5.77 8.64 -10.57
CA PHE A 15 -4.51 8.99 -11.22
C PHE A 15 -3.79 7.80 -11.87
N LEU A 16 -3.64 6.70 -11.12
CA LEU A 16 -2.95 5.48 -11.58
C LEU A 16 -3.83 4.61 -12.49
N GLY A 17 -5.14 4.63 -12.26
CA GLY A 17 -6.07 3.75 -12.95
C GLY A 17 -5.96 2.29 -12.51
N PHE A 18 -6.77 1.46 -13.18
CA PHE A 18 -6.73 0.00 -13.03
C PHE A 18 -5.73 -0.59 -14.03
N PRO A 19 -4.91 -1.59 -13.66
CA PRO A 19 -4.91 -2.36 -12.39
C PRO A 19 -4.01 -1.82 -11.28
N PHE A 20 -3.22 -0.77 -11.53
CA PHE A 20 -2.19 -0.26 -10.62
C PHE A 20 -2.72 0.20 -9.25
N ILE A 21 -3.98 0.62 -9.14
CA ILE A 21 -4.60 0.94 -7.85
C ILE A 21 -4.64 -0.26 -6.89
N LEU A 22 -4.91 -1.47 -7.40
CA LEU A 22 -4.94 -2.68 -6.59
C LEU A 22 -3.55 -3.02 -6.06
N GLU A 23 -2.54 -2.90 -6.93
CA GLU A 23 -1.15 -3.11 -6.56
C GLU A 23 -0.70 -2.13 -5.49
N THR A 24 -1.04 -0.85 -5.67
CA THR A 24 -0.73 0.22 -4.70
C THR A 24 -1.36 -0.05 -3.34
N LEU A 25 -2.65 -0.41 -3.31
CA LEU A 25 -3.34 -0.75 -2.07
C LEU A 25 -2.69 -1.96 -1.42
N PHE A 26 -2.38 -3.00 -2.19
CA PHE A 26 -1.74 -4.21 -1.68
C PHE A 26 -0.38 -3.91 -1.05
N LEU A 27 0.48 -3.16 -1.74
CA LEU A 27 1.78 -2.74 -1.21
C LEU A 27 1.62 -1.87 0.04
N ALA A 28 0.68 -0.93 0.06
CA ALA A 28 0.42 -0.08 1.22
C ALA A 28 0.01 -0.88 2.45
N PHE A 29 -0.86 -1.88 2.28
CA PHE A 29 -1.25 -2.80 3.34
C PHE A 29 -0.09 -3.68 3.79
N PHE A 30 0.72 -4.19 2.87
CA PHE A 30 1.86 -5.03 3.19
C PHE A 30 2.89 -4.27 4.02
N PHE A 31 3.34 -3.09 3.57
CA PHE A 31 4.31 -2.27 4.29
C PHE A 31 3.74 -1.66 5.57
N GLY A 32 2.49 -1.20 5.55
CA GLY A 32 1.81 -0.68 6.74
C GLY A 32 1.60 -1.75 7.81
N GLY A 33 1.24 -2.96 7.40
CA GLY A 33 1.11 -4.12 8.29
C GLY A 33 2.46 -4.57 8.84
N LEU A 34 3.49 -4.68 7.99
CA LEU A 34 4.83 -5.07 8.40
C LEU A 34 5.43 -4.10 9.42
N THR A 35 5.34 -2.80 9.16
CA THR A 35 5.79 -1.78 10.12
C THR A 35 4.97 -1.77 11.40
N GLY A 36 3.65 -2.00 11.33
CA GLY A 36 2.80 -2.18 12.50
C GLY A 36 3.22 -3.38 13.36
N ILE A 37 3.54 -4.51 12.74
CA ILE A 37 4.03 -5.71 13.42
C ILE A 37 5.39 -5.44 14.07
N ILE A 38 6.33 -4.80 13.36
CA ILE A 38 7.66 -4.46 13.89
C ILE A 38 7.53 -3.53 15.12
N LEU A 39 6.65 -2.53 15.05
CA LEU A 39 6.41 -1.60 16.16
C LEU A 39 5.80 -2.29 17.39
N LEU A 40 4.91 -3.25 17.17
CA LEU A 40 4.34 -4.08 18.22
C LEU A 40 5.38 -5.00 18.87
N VAL A 41 6.20 -5.68 18.06
CA VAL A 41 7.24 -6.60 18.55
C VAL A 41 8.32 -5.85 19.31
N THR A 42 8.71 -4.66 18.85
CA THR A 42 9.70 -3.80 19.53
C THR A 42 9.15 -3.08 20.77
N LYS A 43 7.87 -3.30 21.13
CA LYS A 43 7.15 -2.65 22.26
C LYS A 43 7.26 -1.12 22.26
N LYS A 44 7.55 -0.50 21.12
CA LYS A 44 7.62 0.97 21.00
C LYS A 44 6.25 1.62 20.87
N LYS A 45 5.21 0.84 20.56
CA LYS A 45 3.81 1.27 20.49
C LYS A 45 2.89 0.23 21.11
N GLU A 46 1.81 0.69 21.73
CA GLU A 46 0.76 -0.19 22.24
C GLU A 46 -0.21 -0.57 21.12
N ARG A 47 -0.94 -1.69 21.28
CA ARG A 47 -1.97 -2.15 20.32
C ARG A 47 -3.05 -1.10 20.01
N LYS A 48 -3.20 -0.09 20.86
CA LYS A 48 -4.16 1.01 20.70
C LYS A 48 -3.61 2.20 19.89
N ASP A 49 -2.31 2.27 19.64
CA ASP A 49 -1.75 3.36 18.87
C ASP A 49 -2.14 3.25 17.40
N LEU A 50 -2.80 4.30 16.90
CA LEU A 50 -3.15 4.42 15.51
C LEU A 50 -1.87 4.64 14.69
N VAL A 51 -1.56 3.69 13.82
CA VAL A 51 -0.54 3.86 12.79
C VAL A 51 -1.20 4.57 11.60
N PRO A 52 -0.75 5.78 11.21
CA PRO A 52 -1.34 6.48 10.08
C PRO A 52 -1.06 5.68 8.80
N PHE A 53 -2.11 5.38 8.03
CA PHE A 53 -2.00 4.58 6.81
C PHE A 53 -1.55 5.41 5.60
N GLY A 54 -1.92 6.70 5.57
CA GLY A 54 -1.56 7.64 4.50
C GLY A 54 -0.09 7.62 4.04
N PRO A 55 0.92 7.67 4.92
CA PRO A 55 2.32 7.62 4.50
C PRO A 55 2.70 6.33 3.75
N PHE A 56 2.15 5.19 4.17
CA PHE A 56 2.38 3.91 3.49
C PHE A 56 1.66 3.86 2.14
N LEU A 57 0.47 4.44 2.06
CA LEU A 57 -0.28 4.54 0.81
C LEU A 57 0.44 5.42 -0.22
N ILE A 58 1.00 6.56 0.20
CA ILE A 58 1.79 7.43 -0.66
C ILE A 58 3.09 6.74 -1.09
N GLY A 59 3.79 6.09 -0.17
CA GLY A 59 5.01 5.36 -0.48
C GLY A 59 4.77 4.22 -1.46
N ALA A 60 3.70 3.45 -1.25
CA ALA A 60 3.29 2.38 -2.17
C ALA A 60 2.95 2.92 -3.56
N ALA A 61 2.21 4.02 -3.65
CA ALA A 61 1.87 4.62 -4.94
C ALA A 61 3.11 5.11 -5.68
N PHE A 62 4.09 5.67 -4.96
CA PHE A 62 5.37 6.02 -5.54
C PHE A 62 6.06 4.78 -6.13
N LEU A 63 6.13 3.67 -5.39
CA LEU A 63 6.64 2.42 -5.94
C LEU A 63 5.88 1.99 -7.21
N THR A 64 4.56 2.02 -7.20
CA THR A 64 3.74 1.61 -8.35
C THR A 64 3.96 2.51 -9.58
N VAL A 65 4.19 3.81 -9.40
CA VAL A 65 4.47 4.71 -10.55
C VAL A 65 5.76 4.31 -11.27
N PHE A 66 6.78 3.86 -10.55
CA PHE A 66 8.09 3.53 -11.15
C PHE A 66 8.23 2.04 -11.51
N TRP A 67 7.61 1.14 -10.74
CA TRP A 67 7.77 -0.32 -10.89
C TRP A 67 6.47 -1.08 -11.12
N GLY A 68 5.31 -0.40 -11.18
CA GLY A 68 4.02 -1.07 -11.32
C GLY A 68 3.91 -1.93 -12.57
N ASP A 69 4.41 -1.45 -13.71
CA ASP A 69 4.42 -2.24 -14.95
C ASP A 69 5.24 -3.53 -14.85
N GLU A 70 6.40 -3.48 -14.18
CA GLU A 70 7.26 -4.66 -13.95
C GLU A 70 6.57 -5.65 -13.01
N ILE A 71 5.98 -5.16 -11.92
CA ILE A 71 5.29 -5.96 -10.90
C ILE A 71 4.06 -6.62 -11.51
N LEU A 72 3.25 -5.87 -12.27
CA LEU A 72 2.08 -6.40 -12.94
C LEU A 72 2.45 -7.45 -13.99
N LYS A 73 3.49 -7.22 -14.81
CA LYS A 73 3.99 -8.21 -15.77
C LYS A 73 4.48 -9.47 -15.08
N TRP A 74 5.22 -9.34 -13.97
CA TRP A 74 5.68 -10.48 -13.18
C TRP A 74 4.51 -11.27 -12.60
N TYR A 75 3.49 -10.59 -12.07
CA TYR A 75 2.29 -11.21 -11.52
C TYR A 75 1.51 -11.98 -12.59
N LEU A 76 1.21 -11.33 -13.72
CA LEU A 76 0.51 -11.96 -14.85
C LEU A 76 1.30 -13.14 -15.41
N LYS A 77 2.63 -13.03 -15.53
CA LYS A 77 3.48 -14.12 -15.98
C LYS A 77 3.50 -15.31 -15.01
N THR A 78 3.43 -15.06 -13.71
CA THR A 78 3.54 -16.13 -12.70
C THR A 78 2.21 -16.87 -12.48
N PHE A 79 1.08 -16.17 -12.62
CA PHE A 79 -0.24 -16.74 -12.32
C PHE A 79 -1.07 -17.13 -13.55
N PHE A 80 -0.87 -16.48 -14.70
CA PHE A 80 -1.64 -16.74 -15.92
C PHE A 80 -0.88 -17.51 -17.00
N PHE A 81 0.45 -17.61 -16.91
CA PHE A 81 1.32 -18.29 -17.87
C PHE A 81 2.16 -19.36 -17.17
#